data_AF-A0A8X6TQ76-F1
#
_entry.id   AF-A0A8X6TQ76-F1
#
_cell.length_a   1.000
_cell.length_b   1.000
_cell.length_c   1.000
_cell.angle_alpha   90.00
_cell.angle_beta   90.00
_cell.angle_gamma   90.00
#
_symmetry.space_group_name_H-M   'P 1'
#
loop_
_entity.id
_entity.type
_entity.pdbx_description
1 polymer ?
#
loop_
_entity_poly.entity_id
_entity_poly.type
_entity_poly.pdbx_seq_one_letter_code
_entity_poly.pdbx_strand_id
1 'polypeptide(L)'
;KSKNLKQAKEENNCLIWNKKVPDTETEKFKKIIEEKYNLKFETYWDLHSWSVTEFPSFWEELWNYLGFITSKPYDEVSMKLS
;
A
#
# COMPACT_ATOMS: atom_id res chain seq x y z
N LYS A 1 10.78 -41.09 20.38
CA LYS A 1 11.26 -39.68 20.42
C LYS A 1 10.25 -38.83 19.65
N SER A 2 9.30 -38.20 20.33
CA SER A 2 8.29 -37.35 19.69
C SER A 2 8.96 -36.13 19.08
N LYS A 3 8.84 -35.97 17.76
CA LYS A 3 9.26 -34.73 17.09
C LYS A 3 8.41 -33.58 17.64
N ASN A 4 9.07 -32.50 18.01
CA ASN A 4 8.44 -31.31 18.56
C ASN A 4 7.59 -30.66 17.45
N LEU A 5 6.27 -30.51 17.66
CA LEU A 5 5.33 -29.96 16.67
C LEU A 5 5.68 -28.54 16.21
N LYS A 6 6.48 -27.81 16.99
CA LYS A 6 7.04 -26.50 16.59
C LYS A 6 8.06 -26.62 15.46
N GLN A 7 8.93 -27.64 15.50
CA GLN A 7 9.97 -27.84 14.48
C GLN A 7 9.38 -28.30 13.13
N ALA A 8 8.30 -29.07 13.15
CA ALA A 8 7.60 -29.51 11.93
C ALA A 8 6.82 -28.37 11.22
N LYS A 9 6.48 -27.29 11.93
CA LYS A 9 5.79 -26.12 11.38
C LYS A 9 6.75 -25.17 10.65
N GLU A 10 8.02 -25.12 11.09
CA GLU A 10 9.09 -24.37 10.45
C GLU A 10 9.56 -25.05 9.14
N GLU A 11 9.63 -26.38 9.12
CA GLU A 11 10.12 -27.18 7.97
C GLU A 11 9.18 -27.20 6.75
N ASN A 12 7.90 -26.80 6.92
CA ASN A 12 6.91 -26.74 5.84
C ASN A 12 6.44 -25.32 5.50
N ASN A 13 7.23 -24.29 5.84
CA ASN A 13 7.05 -23.00 5.21
C ASN A 13 7.95 -22.94 3.97
N CYS A 14 7.59 -23.71 2.95
CA CYS A 14 8.13 -23.54 1.61
C CYS A 14 7.68 -22.15 1.15
N LEU A 15 8.43 -21.12 1.52
CA LEU A 15 8.30 -19.79 0.97
C LEU A 15 8.55 -19.92 -0.54
N ILE A 16 7.48 -20.18 -1.28
CA ILE A 16 7.53 -20.41 -2.73
C ILE A 16 8.07 -19.16 -3.42
N TRP A 17 7.81 -17.98 -2.84
CA TRP A 17 8.34 -16.74 -3.35
C TRP A 17 8.39 -15.65 -2.27
N ASN A 18 9.54 -14.99 -2.16
CA ASN A 18 9.77 -13.81 -1.32
C ASN A 18 10.71 -12.85 -2.05
N LYS A 19 10.28 -12.33 -3.19
CA LYS A 19 11.05 -11.30 -3.90
C LYS A 19 10.56 -9.93 -3.44
N LYS A 20 11.20 -9.41 -2.40
CA LYS A 20 11.16 -7.98 -2.12
C LYS A 20 12.00 -7.29 -3.18
N VAL A 21 11.35 -6.51 -4.03
CA VAL A 21 12.02 -5.71 -5.05
C VAL A 21 12.07 -4.28 -4.53
N PRO A 22 13.26 -3.67 -4.38
CA PRO A 22 13.37 -2.26 -4.02
C PRO A 22 13.00 -1.37 -5.21
N ASP A 23 12.70 -0.09 -4.94
CA ASP A 23 12.42 0.94 -5.94
C ASP A 23 11.19 0.66 -6.81
N THR A 24 10.14 0.12 -6.19
CA THR A 24 8.84 -0.05 -6.86
C THR A 24 8.12 1.29 -6.99
N GLU A 25 7.21 1.39 -7.97
CA GLU A 25 6.33 2.57 -8.10
C GLU A 25 5.51 2.82 -6.83
N THR A 26 5.14 1.77 -6.11
CA THR A 26 4.47 1.89 -4.79
C THR A 26 5.37 2.57 -3.77
N GLU A 27 6.68 2.28 -3.74
CA GLU A 27 7.62 2.96 -2.82
C GLU A 27 7.81 4.44 -3.18
N LYS A 28 7.83 4.77 -4.48
CA LYS A 28 7.91 6.17 -4.94
C LYS A 28 6.66 6.94 -4.58
N PHE A 29 5.48 6.38 -4.86
CA PHE A 29 4.19 6.95 -4.48
C PHE A 29 4.07 7.13 -2.96
N LYS A 30 4.50 6.14 -2.18
CA LYS A 30 4.53 6.19 -0.72
C LYS A 30 5.33 7.41 -0.22
N LYS A 31 6.53 7.65 -0.75
CA LYS A 31 7.37 8.79 -0.36
C LYS A 31 6.70 10.14 -0.60
N ILE A 32 5.97 10.29 -1.70
CA ILE A 32 5.24 11.52 -2.02
C ILE A 32 4.18 11.80 -0.95
N ILE A 33 3.44 10.77 -0.52
CA ILE A 33 2.44 10.90 0.54
C ILE A 33 3.12 11.21 1.89
N GLU A 34 4.22 10.52 2.21
CA GLU A 34 4.99 10.76 3.45
C GLU A 34 5.46 12.21 3.53
N GLU A 35 6.02 12.76 2.43
CA GLU A 35 6.48 14.13 2.35
C GLU A 35 5.33 15.16 2.42
N LYS A 36 4.23 14.90 1.70
CA LYS A 36 3.10 15.85 1.62
C LYS A 36 2.29 15.94 2.92
N TYR A 37 2.04 14.80 3.56
CA TYR A 37 1.22 14.73 4.77
C TYR A 37 2.05 14.65 6.06
N ASN A 38 3.39 14.71 5.95
CA ASN A 38 4.32 14.52 7.06
C ASN A 38 4.06 13.22 7.83
N LEU A 39 3.80 12.15 7.09
CA LEU A 39 3.51 10.80 7.59
C LEU A 39 4.73 9.91 7.44
N LYS A 40 4.73 8.78 8.16
CA LYS A 40 5.77 7.74 8.02
C LYS A 40 5.11 6.37 8.00
N PHE A 41 5.31 5.65 6.91
CA PHE A 41 4.79 4.30 6.68
C PHE A 41 5.94 3.29 6.79
N GLU A 42 5.88 2.40 7.77
CA GLU A 42 6.92 1.38 7.99
C GLU A 42 6.71 0.18 7.07
N THR A 43 5.46 -0.12 6.75
CA THR A 43 5.06 -1.27 5.94
C THR A 43 4.04 -0.89 4.86
N TYR A 44 3.87 -1.77 3.88
CA TYR A 44 2.78 -1.65 2.90
C TYR A 44 1.40 -1.56 3.57
N TRP A 45 1.23 -2.24 4.72
CA TRP A 45 -0.04 -2.25 5.44
C TRP A 45 -0.40 -0.90 6.06
N ASP A 46 0.59 -0.09 6.41
CA ASP A 46 0.34 1.26 6.93
C ASP A 46 -0.18 2.17 5.80
N LEU A 47 0.43 2.08 4.62
CA LEU A 47 -0.06 2.77 3.42
C LEU A 47 -1.47 2.29 3.03
N HIS A 48 -1.71 0.98 3.07
CA HIS A 48 -3.03 0.42 2.79
C HIS A 48 -4.08 0.91 3.78
N SER A 49 -3.76 0.93 5.07
CA SER A 49 -4.66 1.44 6.11
C SER A 49 -5.00 2.91 5.84
N TRP A 50 -4.00 3.72 5.49
CA TRP A 50 -4.21 5.11 5.11
C TRP A 50 -5.11 5.25 3.86
N SER A 51 -4.93 4.40 2.85
CA SER A 51 -5.74 4.46 1.62
C SER A 51 -7.24 4.23 1.84
N VAL A 52 -7.60 3.48 2.89
CA VAL A 52 -9.01 3.19 3.22
C VAL A 52 -9.59 4.19 4.21
N THR A 53 -8.78 4.74 5.12
CA THR A 53 -9.23 5.77 6.08
C THR A 53 -9.31 7.15 5.46
N GLU A 54 -8.29 7.55 4.70
CA GLU A 54 -8.18 8.85 4.03
C GLU A 54 -8.52 8.73 2.54
N PHE A 55 -9.65 8.08 2.24
CA PHE A 55 -10.01 7.70 0.88
C PHE A 55 -10.03 8.87 -0.11
N PRO A 56 -10.66 10.03 0.17
CA PRO A 56 -10.68 11.14 -0.78
C PRO A 56 -9.26 11.64 -1.10
N SER A 57 -8.44 11.83 -0.07
CA SER A 57 -7.06 12.29 -0.21
C SER A 57 -6.19 11.27 -0.94
N PHE A 58 -6.37 9.98 -0.67
CA PHE A 58 -5.64 8.93 -1.37
C PHE A 58 -5.89 8.95 -2.87
N TRP A 59 -7.16 9.04 -3.29
CA TRP A 59 -7.50 9.04 -4.71
C TRP A 59 -7.10 10.33 -5.42
N GLU A 60 -7.14 11.47 -4.74
CA GLU A 60 -6.58 12.72 -5.24
C GLU A 60 -5.07 12.58 -5.49
N GLU A 61 -4.29 12.09 -4.52
CA GLU A 61 -2.86 11.89 -4.72
C GLU A 61 -2.56 10.87 -5.82
N LEU A 62 -3.33 9.78 -5.88
CA LEU A 62 -3.15 8.76 -6.90
C LEU A 62 -3.44 9.32 -8.29
N TRP A 63 -4.48 10.14 -8.42
CA TRP A 63 -4.83 10.80 -9.67
C TRP A 63 -3.72 11.75 -10.13
N ASN A 64 -3.20 12.54 -9.21
CA ASN A 64 -2.09 13.47 -9.45
C ASN A 64 -0.80 12.72 -9.82
N TYR A 65 -0.50 11.62 -9.13
CA TYR A 65 0.69 10.80 -9.38
C TYR A 65 0.66 10.12 -10.74
N LEU A 66 -0.48 9.55 -11.12
CA LEU A 66 -0.65 8.87 -12.41
C LEU A 66 -0.75 9.84 -13.59
N GLY A 67 -0.98 11.13 -13.33
CA GLY A 67 -1.03 12.16 -14.37
C GLY A 67 -2.16 11.96 -15.36
N PHE A 68 -3.34 11.52 -14.90
CA PHE A 68 -4.48 11.27 -15.79
C PHE A 68 -4.85 12.52 -16.60
N ILE A 69 -4.67 12.45 -17.91
CA ILE A 69 -5.11 13.49 -18.84
C ILE A 69 -6.60 13.28 -19.10
N THR A 70 -7.41 14.18 -18.56
CA THR A 70 -8.87 14.16 -18.72
C THR A 70 -9.35 15.45 -19.36
N SER A 71 -10.47 15.40 -20.08
CA SER A 71 -11.08 16.57 -20.71
C SER A 71 -11.66 17.56 -19.68
N LYS A 72 -11.92 17.10 -18.45
CA LYS A 72 -12.26 17.91 -17.28
C LYS A 72 -11.63 17.28 -16.03
N PRO A 73 -10.99 18.06 -15.15
CA PRO A 73 -10.53 17.57 -13.85
C PRO A 73 -11.70 17.09 -12.99
N TYR A 74 -11.44 16.25 -11.99
CA TYR A 74 -12.48 15.80 -11.06
C TYR A 74 -12.93 16.97 -10.17
N ASP A 75 -14.23 17.06 -9.88
CA ASP A 75 -14.78 18.10 -9.00
C ASP A 75 -14.71 17.70 -7.51
N GLU A 76 -14.95 16.42 -7.20
CA GLU A 76 -14.87 15.88 -5.82
C GLU A 76 -14.71 14.36 -5.86
N VAL A 77 -13.80 13.82 -5.03
CA VAL A 77 -13.73 12.38 -4.78
C VAL A 77 -14.57 12.04 -3.55
N SER A 78 -15.70 11.35 -3.73
CA SER A 78 -16.53 10.87 -2.62
C SER A 78 -16.87 9.39 -2.74
N MET A 79 -16.80 8.66 -1.62
CA MET A 79 -17.46 7.35 -1.49
C MET A 79 -18.93 7.57 -1.16
N LYS A 80 -19.83 7.16 -2.05
CA LYS A 80 -21.24 7.02 -1.71
C LYS A 80 -21.46 5.65 -1.08
N LEU A 81 -21.44 5.59 0.25
CA LEU A 81 -21.97 4.44 0.98
C LEU A 81 -23.50 4.48 0.86
N SER A 82 -24.09 3.52 0.13
CA SER A 82 -25.54 3.32 0.02
C SER A 82 -26.06 2.42 1.13
#